data_AF-A0A6H1P685-F1
#
_entry.id   AF-A0A6H1P685-F1
#
_cell.length_a   1.000
_cell.length_b   1.000
_cell.length_c   1.000
_cell.angle_alpha   90.00
_cell.angle_beta   90.00
_cell.angle_gamma   90.00
#
_symmetry.space_group_name_H-M   'P 1'
#
loop_
_entity.id
_entity.type
_entity.pdbx_description
1 polymer ?
#
loop_
_entity_poly.entity_id
_entity_poly.type
_entity_poly.pdbx_seq_one_letter_code
_entity_poly.pdbx_strand_id
1 'polypeptide(L)'
;MKLFSKKASTLTIAALMLSSLAIPYASAEPEKSNGNKQNAPAIEARTKNILVQGEKKFKDLNNNGRLDPYENWQVPTDVRVKDLVKKMTLEEKAGMMLITEFPQFKDNKLVLPNKLINQNTRYYIFRQTPTTDVIADYNNQLQEVAEQSRLGIPIVITSNPRNHASTDYTNNSEGAGLHSFWPGPLGLAATRDASLVKDFAETAAKEWRASGIRKVYGYTADIATDPLWARIEDTFGEQPELASEMIYNVIKGFQGDELGKDSVAITVKHFPGGGARDNGLDPHFVEGKFNPYPTEGSLLKYHIPTFKAAISAGVSSVMPYYAFPSNTSADQGLPWYSENQQFEEVGFALNKALITDLLRGELGFKGYVNSDTGAIGNNAWGAEGLTPEQKFAKAIDAGTNIISGASDPTPIINAVKNGLLDEKKVDESVTFLLTEMMKLGLFENP
;
A
#
# COMPACT_ATOMS: atom_id res chain seq x y z
N MET A 1 57.09 46.96 20.23
CA MET A 1 55.87 47.15 19.40
C MET A 1 55.61 45.85 18.65
N LYS A 2 54.40 45.27 18.80
CA LYS A 2 53.92 43.91 18.41
C LYS A 2 54.44 42.75 19.29
N LEU A 3 53.78 42.37 20.39
CA LEU A 3 52.53 41.58 20.58
C LEU A 3 52.62 40.09 20.18
N PHE A 4 52.70 39.24 21.22
CA PHE A 4 52.12 37.90 21.50
C PHE A 4 51.24 37.24 20.41
N SER A 5 51.12 35.91 20.26
CA SER A 5 51.00 34.86 21.29
C SER A 5 51.06 33.44 20.68
N LYS A 6 51.47 32.47 21.50
CA LYS A 6 51.36 31.01 21.29
C LYS A 6 49.90 30.50 21.38
N LYS A 7 49.53 29.51 20.56
CA LYS A 7 48.60 28.41 20.90
C LYS A 7 49.10 27.16 20.14
N ALA A 8 49.68 26.14 20.78
CA ALA A 8 49.04 25.10 21.60
C ALA A 8 48.04 24.25 20.79
N SER A 9 48.56 23.23 20.11
CA SER A 9 47.81 22.18 19.42
C SER A 9 47.44 21.08 20.42
N THR A 10 46.17 21.03 20.79
CA THR A 10 45.56 19.91 21.51
C THR A 10 45.18 18.82 20.52
N LEU A 11 45.84 17.66 20.64
CA LEU A 11 45.39 16.39 20.05
C LEU A 11 44.19 15.90 20.88
N THR A 12 43.01 15.82 20.27
CA THR A 12 41.86 15.11 20.85
C THR A 12 41.68 13.81 20.09
N ILE A 13 42.08 12.70 20.70
CA ILE A 13 41.79 11.35 20.24
C ILE A 13 40.32 11.08 20.56
N ALA A 14 39.45 11.11 19.56
CA ALA A 14 38.08 10.60 19.69
C ALA A 14 38.11 9.10 19.38
N ALA A 15 37.96 8.29 20.42
CA ALA A 15 37.79 6.86 20.31
C ALA A 15 36.44 6.55 19.63
N LEU A 16 36.48 5.91 18.45
CA LEU A 16 35.30 5.26 17.87
C LEU A 16 34.94 4.05 18.75
N MET A 17 33.91 4.20 19.57
CA MET A 17 33.18 3.04 20.07
C MET A 17 32.25 2.54 18.97
N LEU A 18 32.64 1.43 18.33
CA LEU A 18 31.73 0.57 17.58
C LEU A 18 30.78 -0.10 18.58
N SER A 19 29.64 0.56 18.84
CA SER A 19 28.50 -0.12 19.46
C SER A 19 27.72 -0.83 18.36
N SER A 20 27.85 -2.15 18.29
CA SER A 20 26.94 -3.03 17.57
C SER A 20 25.53 -2.85 18.14
N LEU A 21 24.71 -2.01 17.52
CA LEU A 21 23.28 -1.94 17.79
C LEU A 21 22.63 -3.18 17.18
N ALA A 22 22.53 -4.24 17.97
CA ALA A 22 21.53 -5.26 17.76
C ALA A 22 20.17 -4.55 17.83
N ILE A 23 19.52 -4.40 16.68
CA ILE A 23 18.17 -3.86 16.55
C ILE A 23 17.26 -4.79 17.37
N PRO A 24 16.68 -4.34 18.49
CA PRO A 24 15.59 -5.07 19.10
C PRO A 24 14.44 -4.93 18.13
N TYR A 25 13.89 -6.06 17.65
CA TYR A 25 12.54 -6.08 17.13
C TYR A 25 11.68 -5.31 18.13
N ALA A 26 11.23 -4.11 17.75
CA ALA A 26 10.30 -3.35 18.54
C ALA A 26 9.05 -4.23 18.67
N SER A 27 8.92 -4.89 19.83
CA SER A 27 7.62 -5.39 20.26
C SER A 27 6.74 -4.15 20.33
N ALA A 28 5.83 -4.03 19.37
CA ALA A 28 4.73 -3.08 19.48
C ALA A 28 4.17 -3.22 20.91
N GLU A 29 4.08 -2.10 21.63
CA GLU A 29 3.28 -2.08 22.84
C GLU A 29 1.90 -2.65 22.47
N PRO A 30 1.31 -3.53 23.30
CA PRO A 30 0.00 -4.09 22.99
C PRO A 30 -0.99 -2.93 22.80
N GLU A 31 -1.50 -2.80 21.57
CA GLU A 31 -2.59 -1.86 21.27
C GLU A 31 -3.66 -2.05 22.35
N LYS A 32 -4.03 -0.95 23.01
CA LYS A 32 -5.21 -0.96 23.88
C LYS A 32 -6.37 -1.45 23.03
N SER A 33 -7.01 -2.52 23.50
CA SER A 33 -8.20 -3.13 22.92
C SER A 33 -9.08 -2.10 22.17
N ASN A 34 -9.16 -2.21 20.84
CA ASN A 34 -10.21 -1.59 20.03
C ASN A 34 -11.60 -2.18 20.32
N GLY A 35 -11.73 -3.03 21.35
CA GLY A 35 -12.98 -3.45 21.95
C GLY A 35 -13.63 -2.29 22.69
N ASN A 36 -13.99 -1.26 21.93
CA ASN A 36 -14.86 -0.20 22.41
C ASN A 36 -16.15 -0.90 22.88
N LYS A 37 -16.44 -0.82 24.19
CA LYS A 37 -17.58 -1.47 24.86
C LYS A 37 -18.95 -1.06 24.31
N GLN A 38 -19.00 -0.23 23.26
CA GLN A 38 -20.16 0.56 22.94
C GLN A 38 -20.89 0.24 21.64
N ASN A 39 -20.52 -0.77 20.84
CA ASN A 39 -21.42 -1.45 19.90
C ASN A 39 -20.73 -2.69 19.31
N ALA A 40 -21.31 -3.88 19.52
CA ALA A 40 -20.86 -5.07 18.80
C ALA A 40 -21.00 -4.81 17.28
N PRO A 41 -20.04 -5.26 16.45
CA PRO A 41 -20.16 -5.11 15.00
C PRO A 41 -21.40 -5.87 14.49
N ALA A 42 -21.96 -5.39 13.38
CA ALA A 42 -22.91 -6.18 12.62
C ALA A 42 -22.19 -7.44 12.12
N ILE A 43 -22.77 -8.61 12.40
CA ILE A 43 -22.22 -9.91 11.97
C ILE A 43 -23.24 -10.56 11.05
N GLU A 44 -22.85 -10.71 9.79
CA GLU A 44 -23.62 -11.40 8.76
C GLU A 44 -22.77 -12.49 8.14
N ALA A 45 -23.28 -13.72 8.08
CA ALA A 45 -22.64 -14.83 7.38
C ALA A 45 -23.65 -15.41 6.37
N ARG A 46 -23.17 -15.73 5.17
CA ARG A 46 -24.01 -16.30 4.10
C ARG A 46 -23.81 -17.80 3.97
N THR A 47 -22.57 -18.25 4.20
CA THR A 47 -22.13 -19.64 3.96
C THR A 47 -21.53 -20.29 5.20
N LYS A 48 -21.07 -19.50 6.17
CA LYS A 48 -20.48 -19.97 7.43
C LYS A 48 -21.48 -19.91 8.57
N ASN A 49 -21.23 -20.71 9.60
CA ASN A 49 -22.05 -20.69 10.82
C ASN A 49 -21.77 -19.43 11.65
N ILE A 50 -22.76 -19.03 12.44
CA ILE A 50 -22.60 -17.99 13.45
C ILE A 50 -22.52 -18.65 14.83
N LEU A 51 -21.44 -18.38 15.56
CA LEU A 51 -21.30 -18.73 16.96
C LEU A 51 -21.94 -17.65 17.82
N VAL A 52 -22.64 -18.07 18.87
CA VAL A 52 -23.28 -17.17 19.83
C VAL A 52 -22.68 -17.41 21.21
N GLN A 53 -22.15 -16.35 21.83
CA GLN A 53 -21.69 -16.37 23.22
C GLN A 53 -22.34 -15.22 23.99
N GLY A 54 -23.35 -15.55 24.80
CA GLY A 54 -24.23 -14.55 25.41
C GLY A 54 -25.00 -13.78 24.33
N GLU A 55 -24.92 -12.45 24.35
CA GLU A 55 -25.56 -11.58 23.35
C GLU A 55 -24.68 -11.30 22.12
N LYS A 56 -23.45 -11.83 22.08
CA LYS A 56 -22.48 -11.55 21.03
C LYS A 56 -22.48 -12.65 19.97
N LYS A 57 -22.26 -12.23 18.73
CA LYS A 57 -22.16 -13.09 17.54
C LYS A 57 -20.75 -13.06 16.97
N PHE A 58 -20.33 -14.18 16.40
CA PHE A 58 -19.04 -14.36 15.73
C PHE A 58 -19.22 -15.28 14.52
N LYS A 59 -18.43 -15.11 13.47
CA LYS A 59 -18.42 -16.06 12.34
C LYS A 59 -17.51 -17.24 12.67
N ASP A 60 -18.00 -18.47 12.49
CA ASP A 60 -17.20 -19.70 12.49
C ASP A 60 -16.55 -19.85 11.10
N LEU A 61 -15.56 -19.00 10.80
CA LEU A 61 -14.96 -18.86 9.48
C LEU A 61 -14.23 -20.14 9.03
N ASN A 62 -13.74 -20.96 9.96
CA ASN A 62 -13.14 -22.27 9.64
C ASN A 62 -14.06 -23.48 9.87
N ASN A 63 -15.31 -23.27 10.27
CA ASN A 63 -16.31 -24.33 10.50
C ASN A 63 -15.90 -25.39 11.54
N ASN A 64 -15.17 -25.02 12.59
CA ASN A 64 -14.73 -25.95 13.62
C ASN A 64 -15.65 -25.97 14.86
N GLY A 65 -16.69 -25.13 14.89
CA GLY A 65 -17.66 -25.02 15.98
C GLY A 65 -17.10 -24.40 17.27
N ARG A 66 -15.92 -23.76 17.22
CA ARG A 66 -15.26 -23.11 18.35
C ARG A 66 -14.86 -21.70 17.96
N LEU A 67 -14.97 -20.77 18.91
CA LEU A 67 -14.54 -19.39 18.67
C LEU A 67 -13.01 -19.31 18.70
N ASP A 68 -12.38 -19.28 17.53
CA ASP A 68 -10.94 -19.09 17.42
C ASP A 68 -10.54 -17.62 17.66
N PRO A 69 -9.30 -17.34 18.10
CA PRO A 69 -8.86 -15.97 18.30
C PRO A 69 -9.04 -15.06 17.08
N TYR A 70 -8.74 -15.52 15.86
CA TYR A 70 -8.89 -14.67 14.66
C TYR A 70 -10.35 -14.32 14.32
N GLU A 71 -11.31 -15.12 14.76
CA GLU A 71 -12.75 -14.89 14.59
C GLU A 71 -13.33 -13.99 15.69
N ASN A 72 -12.60 -13.85 16.80
CA ASN A 72 -13.04 -13.10 17.97
C ASN A 72 -12.69 -11.61 17.85
N TRP A 73 -13.62 -10.81 17.33
CA TRP A 73 -13.48 -9.35 17.20
C TRP A 73 -13.24 -8.62 18.53
N GLN A 74 -13.37 -9.28 19.69
CA GLN A 74 -13.09 -8.68 20.99
C GLN A 74 -11.61 -8.68 21.36
N VAL A 75 -10.78 -9.53 20.75
CA VAL A 75 -9.36 -9.60 21.08
C VAL A 75 -8.54 -8.66 20.17
N PRO A 76 -7.36 -8.19 20.62
CA PRO A 76 -6.52 -7.28 19.84
C PRO A 76 -6.18 -7.81 18.44
N THR A 77 -6.10 -6.92 17.46
CA THR A 77 -5.87 -7.27 16.05
C THR A 77 -4.58 -8.09 15.85
N ASP A 78 -3.49 -7.76 16.55
CA ASP A 78 -2.23 -8.49 16.47
C ASP A 78 -2.37 -9.97 16.93
N VAL A 79 -3.20 -10.22 17.96
CA VAL A 79 -3.53 -11.58 18.41
C VAL A 79 -4.33 -12.32 17.34
N ARG A 80 -5.33 -11.66 16.74
CA ARG A 80 -6.16 -12.22 15.67
C ARG A 80 -5.32 -12.60 14.44
N VAL A 81 -4.47 -11.67 13.98
CA VAL A 81 -3.59 -11.87 12.81
C VAL A 81 -2.60 -13.00 13.08
N LYS A 82 -1.94 -13.01 14.23
CA LYS A 82 -0.97 -14.05 14.59
C LYS A 82 -1.60 -15.44 14.64
N ASP A 83 -2.83 -15.54 15.11
CA ASP A 83 -3.58 -16.80 15.10
C ASP A 83 -3.93 -17.25 13.68
N LEU A 84 -4.38 -16.34 12.82
CA LEU A 84 -4.71 -16.65 11.43
C LEU A 84 -3.49 -17.05 10.61
N VAL A 85 -2.38 -16.31 10.68
CA VAL A 85 -1.14 -16.61 9.93
C VAL A 85 -0.63 -18.03 10.24
N LYS A 86 -0.70 -18.47 11.50
CA LYS A 86 -0.31 -19.83 11.92
C LYS A 86 -1.20 -20.93 11.32
N LYS A 87 -2.45 -20.60 11.00
CA LYS A 87 -3.43 -21.52 10.43
C LYS A 87 -3.34 -21.58 8.90
N MET A 88 -2.65 -20.65 8.25
CA MET A 88 -2.54 -20.55 6.79
C MET A 88 -1.48 -21.48 6.20
N THR A 89 -1.75 -22.03 5.02
CA THR A 89 -0.73 -22.73 4.21
C THR A 89 0.11 -21.72 3.41
N LEU A 90 1.26 -22.16 2.89
CA LEU A 90 2.09 -21.33 2.01
C LEU A 90 1.31 -20.88 0.77
N GLU A 91 0.46 -21.73 0.20
CA GLU A 91 -0.38 -21.41 -0.96
C GLU A 91 -1.43 -20.33 -0.65
N GLU A 92 -2.03 -20.35 0.54
CA GLU A 92 -2.97 -19.30 0.98
C GLU A 92 -2.25 -17.98 1.21
N LYS A 93 -1.07 -18.01 1.84
CA LYS A 93 -0.22 -16.84 2.06
C LYS A 93 0.22 -16.21 0.72
N ALA A 94 0.73 -17.03 -0.19
CA ALA A 94 1.18 -16.58 -1.50
C ALA A 94 0.05 -16.02 -2.35
N GLY A 95 -1.15 -16.64 -2.33
CA GLY A 95 -2.32 -16.13 -3.04
C GLY A 95 -2.74 -14.74 -2.57
N MET A 96 -2.67 -14.48 -1.26
CA MET A 96 -2.97 -13.17 -0.68
C MET A 96 -1.99 -12.05 -1.09
N MET A 97 -0.76 -12.40 -1.43
CA MET A 97 0.31 -11.44 -1.77
C MET A 97 0.25 -10.95 -3.23
N LEU A 98 -0.89 -11.12 -3.90
CA LEU A 98 -1.10 -10.72 -5.29
C LEU A 98 -2.30 -9.78 -5.43
N ILE A 99 -2.19 -8.80 -6.33
CA ILE A 99 -3.31 -8.00 -6.83
C ILE A 99 -3.43 -8.23 -8.33
N THR A 100 -4.62 -8.67 -8.75
CA THR A 100 -4.87 -9.10 -10.14
C THR A 100 -6.17 -8.50 -10.68
N GLU A 101 -6.48 -8.78 -11.94
CA GLU A 101 -7.73 -8.36 -12.58
C GLU A 101 -8.99 -8.76 -11.79
N PHE A 102 -10.04 -7.96 -11.96
CA PHE A 102 -11.32 -8.25 -11.34
C PHE A 102 -11.94 -9.53 -11.90
N PRO A 103 -12.50 -10.41 -11.04
CA PRO A 103 -13.25 -11.59 -11.47
C PRO A 103 -14.34 -11.28 -12.49
N GLN A 104 -14.56 -12.19 -13.43
CA GLN A 104 -15.53 -11.99 -14.50
C GLN A 104 -16.98 -12.15 -14.01
N PHE A 105 -17.84 -11.27 -14.52
CA PHE A 105 -19.29 -11.33 -14.35
C PHE A 105 -19.96 -11.43 -15.71
N LYS A 106 -21.02 -12.23 -15.80
CA LYS A 106 -21.89 -12.33 -16.96
C LYS A 106 -23.34 -12.19 -16.49
N ASP A 107 -24.11 -11.31 -17.13
CA ASP A 107 -25.50 -11.03 -16.76
C ASP A 107 -25.66 -10.72 -15.26
N ASN A 108 -24.76 -9.89 -14.74
CA ASN A 108 -24.63 -9.53 -13.31
C ASN A 108 -24.42 -10.72 -12.35
N LYS A 109 -23.93 -11.87 -12.83
CA LYS A 109 -23.59 -13.02 -12.00
C LYS A 109 -22.11 -13.36 -12.10
N LEU A 110 -21.51 -13.63 -10.96
CA LEU A 110 -20.11 -14.07 -10.87
C LEU A 110 -19.95 -15.40 -11.64
N VAL A 111 -18.98 -15.43 -12.54
CA VAL A 111 -18.67 -16.65 -13.31
C VAL A 111 -17.90 -17.63 -12.43
N LEU A 112 -18.47 -18.84 -12.27
CA LEU A 112 -17.88 -19.96 -11.51
C LEU A 112 -17.66 -21.19 -12.41
N PRO A 113 -16.62 -22.01 -12.16
CA PRO A 113 -15.59 -21.83 -11.13
C PRO A 113 -14.67 -20.65 -11.44
N ASN A 114 -14.16 -19.99 -10.40
CA ASN A 114 -13.28 -18.83 -10.56
C ASN A 114 -11.85 -19.15 -10.11
N LYS A 115 -10.92 -19.26 -11.07
CA LYS A 115 -9.52 -19.61 -10.79
C LYS A 115 -8.87 -18.62 -9.79
N LEU A 116 -9.14 -17.33 -9.94
CA LEU A 116 -8.50 -16.28 -9.14
C LEU A 116 -8.88 -16.38 -7.66
N ILE A 117 -10.14 -16.67 -7.36
CA ILE A 117 -10.59 -16.84 -5.97
C ILE A 117 -10.08 -18.18 -5.40
N ASN A 118 -10.15 -19.24 -6.21
CA ASN A 118 -9.80 -20.61 -5.83
C ASN A 118 -8.30 -20.80 -5.54
N GLN A 119 -7.43 -19.94 -6.07
CA GLN A 119 -5.99 -19.90 -5.77
C GLN A 119 -5.63 -18.96 -4.61
N ASN A 120 -6.61 -18.60 -3.79
CA ASN A 120 -6.45 -17.77 -2.58
C ASN A 120 -6.13 -16.29 -2.81
N THR A 121 -6.31 -15.75 -4.02
CA THR A 121 -6.23 -14.30 -4.22
C THR A 121 -7.36 -13.60 -3.47
N ARG A 122 -7.03 -12.49 -2.79
CA ARG A 122 -7.98 -11.70 -2.00
C ARG A 122 -8.00 -10.22 -2.37
N TYR A 123 -7.10 -9.75 -3.23
CA TYR A 123 -7.06 -8.36 -3.66
C TYR A 123 -7.32 -8.29 -5.17
N TYR A 124 -8.31 -7.49 -5.57
CA TYR A 124 -8.69 -7.31 -6.96
C TYR A 124 -8.79 -5.84 -7.32
N ILE A 125 -8.25 -5.47 -8.49
CA ILE A 125 -8.41 -4.12 -9.02
C ILE A 125 -9.67 -4.01 -9.88
N PHE A 126 -10.58 -3.14 -9.47
CA PHE A 126 -11.85 -2.89 -10.13
C PHE A 126 -11.77 -1.61 -10.98
N ARG A 127 -11.78 -1.76 -12.31
CA ARG A 127 -11.65 -0.65 -13.27
C ARG A 127 -12.91 -0.32 -14.07
N GLN A 128 -13.95 -1.14 -13.95
CA GLN A 128 -15.22 -0.92 -14.65
C GLN A 128 -15.99 0.26 -14.02
N THR A 129 -16.91 0.87 -14.74
CA THR A 129 -17.69 2.03 -14.26
C THR A 129 -19.21 1.79 -14.27
N PRO A 130 -19.73 0.69 -13.69
CA PRO A 130 -21.17 0.53 -13.52
C PRO A 130 -21.69 1.41 -12.36
N THR A 131 -23.01 1.42 -12.17
CA THR A 131 -23.64 2.09 -11.03
C THR A 131 -23.24 1.44 -9.69
N THR A 132 -23.26 2.23 -8.63
CA THR A 132 -22.78 1.84 -7.28
C THR A 132 -23.50 0.63 -6.69
N ASP A 133 -24.78 0.44 -7.02
CA ASP A 133 -25.57 -0.74 -6.64
C ASP A 133 -25.06 -2.02 -7.31
N VAL A 134 -24.64 -1.94 -8.58
CA VAL A 134 -24.03 -3.07 -9.29
C VAL A 134 -22.67 -3.42 -8.70
N ILE A 135 -21.87 -2.42 -8.32
CA ILE A 135 -20.57 -2.66 -7.65
C ILE A 135 -20.81 -3.36 -6.30
N ALA A 136 -21.79 -2.91 -5.53
CA ALA A 136 -22.14 -3.53 -4.25
C ALA A 136 -22.62 -4.97 -4.42
N ASP A 137 -23.45 -5.25 -5.43
CA ASP A 137 -23.89 -6.61 -5.75
C ASP A 137 -22.72 -7.51 -6.15
N TYR A 138 -21.78 -7.00 -6.96
CA TYR A 138 -20.57 -7.73 -7.33
C TYR A 138 -19.70 -8.04 -6.11
N ASN A 139 -19.51 -7.07 -5.21
CA ASN A 139 -18.79 -7.28 -3.95
C ASN A 139 -19.46 -8.39 -3.13
N ASN A 140 -20.77 -8.33 -2.93
CA ASN A 140 -21.51 -9.31 -2.14
C ASN A 140 -21.34 -10.74 -2.68
N GLN A 141 -21.41 -10.93 -4.00
CA GLN A 141 -21.20 -12.23 -4.64
C GLN A 141 -19.77 -12.73 -4.44
N LEU A 142 -18.77 -11.85 -4.53
CA LEU A 142 -17.38 -12.18 -4.29
C LEU A 142 -17.13 -12.58 -2.84
N GLN A 143 -17.64 -11.80 -1.88
CA GLN A 143 -17.52 -12.10 -0.46
C GLN A 143 -18.18 -13.44 -0.12
N GLU A 144 -19.35 -13.74 -0.68
CA GLU A 144 -20.04 -15.02 -0.47
C GLU A 144 -19.19 -16.22 -0.91
N VAL A 145 -18.49 -16.12 -2.05
CA VAL A 145 -17.58 -17.19 -2.51
C VAL A 145 -16.30 -17.24 -1.67
N ALA A 146 -15.72 -16.09 -1.31
CA ALA A 146 -14.53 -16.05 -0.47
C ALA A 146 -14.79 -16.62 0.94
N GLU A 147 -15.98 -16.36 1.48
CA GLU A 147 -16.43 -16.87 2.77
C GLU A 147 -16.44 -18.40 2.78
N GLN A 148 -16.75 -19.08 1.67
CA GLN A 148 -16.72 -20.55 1.57
C GLN A 148 -15.33 -21.17 1.74
N SER A 149 -14.25 -20.37 1.59
CA SER A 149 -12.88 -20.87 1.72
C SER A 149 -12.59 -21.45 3.10
N ARG A 150 -11.50 -22.22 3.21
CA ARG A 150 -11.14 -22.95 4.44
C ARG A 150 -11.05 -22.05 5.68
N LEU A 151 -10.56 -20.82 5.51
CA LEU A 151 -10.35 -19.85 6.58
C LEU A 151 -11.28 -18.62 6.49
N GLY A 152 -12.17 -18.59 5.48
CA GLY A 152 -13.14 -17.49 5.30
C GLY A 152 -12.52 -16.11 5.17
N ILE A 153 -11.30 -16.00 4.64
CA ILE A 153 -10.60 -14.72 4.49
C ILE A 153 -11.33 -13.88 3.43
N PRO A 154 -11.79 -12.66 3.74
CA PRO A 154 -12.60 -11.84 2.84
C PRO A 154 -11.77 -11.23 1.70
N ILE A 155 -12.46 -10.65 0.73
CA ILE A 155 -11.85 -9.97 -0.43
C ILE A 155 -11.72 -8.46 -0.16
N VAL A 156 -10.68 -7.84 -0.71
CA VAL A 156 -10.47 -6.40 -0.79
C VAL A 156 -10.61 -5.97 -2.25
N ILE A 157 -11.70 -5.26 -2.54
CA ILE A 157 -11.85 -4.56 -3.82
C ILE A 157 -11.09 -3.24 -3.73
N THR A 158 -10.17 -3.06 -4.67
CA THR A 158 -9.32 -1.88 -4.81
C THR A 158 -9.63 -1.16 -6.11
N SER A 159 -9.57 0.17 -6.12
CA SER A 159 -9.80 0.93 -7.35
C SER A 159 -8.95 2.19 -7.41
N ASN A 160 -8.60 2.64 -8.62
CA ASN A 160 -8.13 4.01 -8.84
C ASN A 160 -9.23 5.01 -8.44
N PRO A 161 -8.90 6.30 -8.18
CA PRO A 161 -9.89 7.29 -7.79
C PRO A 161 -11.11 7.33 -8.73
N ARG A 162 -12.30 7.52 -8.14
CA ARG A 162 -13.60 7.43 -8.84
C ARG A 162 -14.40 8.72 -8.87
N ASN A 163 -13.96 9.71 -8.11
CA ASN A 163 -14.70 10.94 -7.87
C ASN A 163 -14.21 12.12 -8.75
N HIS A 164 -13.49 11.87 -9.83
CA HIS A 164 -13.06 12.87 -10.81
C HIS A 164 -12.80 12.23 -12.17
N ALA A 165 -12.69 13.06 -13.21
CA ALA A 165 -12.24 12.62 -14.53
C ALA A 165 -10.82 12.06 -14.42
N SER A 166 -10.64 10.80 -14.79
CA SER A 166 -9.32 10.19 -14.93
C SER A 166 -9.05 9.99 -16.41
N THR A 167 -7.87 10.41 -16.87
CA THR A 167 -7.31 10.06 -18.17
C THR A 167 -6.84 8.59 -18.19
N ASP A 168 -6.73 7.97 -17.02
CA ASP A 168 -6.13 6.67 -16.77
C ASP A 168 -7.15 5.63 -16.27
N TYR A 169 -7.20 4.46 -16.94
CA TYR A 169 -7.77 3.15 -16.56
C TYR A 169 -9.24 3.03 -16.09
N THR A 170 -9.73 3.91 -15.21
CA THR A 170 -11.12 4.03 -14.78
C THR A 170 -11.73 5.18 -15.56
N ASN A 171 -12.44 4.90 -16.65
CA ASN A 171 -13.14 5.90 -17.47
C ASN A 171 -14.34 6.47 -16.69
N ASN A 172 -14.07 7.27 -15.65
CA ASN A 172 -15.08 7.84 -14.79
C ASN A 172 -15.72 9.05 -15.48
N SER A 173 -17.03 9.16 -15.35
CA SER A 173 -17.82 10.26 -15.87
C SER A 173 -18.88 10.67 -14.85
N GLU A 174 -19.40 11.88 -14.98
CA GLU A 174 -20.60 12.28 -14.27
C GLU A 174 -21.80 11.45 -14.75
N GLY A 175 -22.64 11.00 -13.82
CA GLY A 175 -23.83 10.21 -14.17
C GLY A 175 -24.62 9.76 -12.95
N ALA A 176 -25.94 9.57 -13.15
CA ALA A 176 -26.82 9.09 -12.10
C ALA A 176 -26.41 7.68 -11.63
N GLY A 177 -26.42 7.45 -10.31
CA GLY A 177 -26.04 6.16 -9.73
C GLY A 177 -24.53 5.92 -9.63
N LEU A 178 -23.70 6.83 -10.12
CA LEU A 178 -22.24 6.79 -9.97
C LEU A 178 -21.79 7.51 -8.68
N HIS A 179 -20.48 7.50 -8.41
CA HIS A 179 -19.88 8.30 -7.34
C HIS A 179 -20.00 9.79 -7.66
N SER A 180 -20.02 10.66 -6.64
CA SER A 180 -20.04 12.10 -6.85
C SER A 180 -18.81 12.56 -7.62
N PHE A 181 -19.00 13.55 -8.49
CA PHE A 181 -17.98 14.04 -9.41
C PHE A 181 -17.43 15.40 -8.95
N TRP A 182 -16.11 15.46 -8.79
CA TRP A 182 -15.38 16.60 -8.24
C TRP A 182 -14.24 17.01 -9.18
N PRO A 183 -13.65 18.21 -8.99
CA PRO A 183 -12.37 18.54 -9.60
C PRO A 183 -11.32 17.47 -9.27
N GLY A 184 -10.42 17.20 -10.22
CA GLY A 184 -9.26 16.35 -9.98
C GLY A 184 -8.28 16.96 -8.96
N PRO A 185 -7.21 16.23 -8.61
CA PRO A 185 -6.24 16.63 -7.59
C PRO A 185 -5.70 18.05 -7.75
N LEU A 186 -5.32 18.45 -8.97
CA LEU A 186 -4.90 19.83 -9.26
C LEU A 186 -6.00 20.86 -9.00
N GLY A 187 -7.23 20.55 -9.39
CA GLY A 187 -8.37 21.44 -9.17
C GLY A 187 -8.70 21.61 -7.69
N LEU A 188 -8.59 20.54 -6.91
CA LEU A 188 -8.69 20.58 -5.46
C LEU A 188 -7.56 21.42 -4.85
N ALA A 189 -6.31 21.22 -5.27
CA ALA A 189 -5.17 22.00 -4.79
C ALA A 189 -5.30 23.50 -5.13
N ALA A 190 -5.88 23.85 -6.28
CA ALA A 190 -6.09 25.23 -6.69
C ALA A 190 -6.98 26.03 -5.73
N THR A 191 -7.82 25.36 -4.93
CA THR A 191 -8.62 26.00 -3.88
C THR A 191 -7.78 26.50 -2.71
N ARG A 192 -6.61 25.89 -2.48
CA ARG A 192 -5.76 26.08 -1.28
C ARG A 192 -6.52 25.90 0.03
N ASP A 193 -7.55 25.06 0.01
CA ASP A 193 -8.40 24.76 1.16
C ASP A 193 -8.28 23.29 1.53
N ALA A 194 -7.41 23.01 2.50
CA ALA A 194 -7.18 21.66 2.97
C ALA A 194 -8.40 21.08 3.72
N SER A 195 -9.26 21.94 4.28
CA SER A 195 -10.50 21.51 4.94
C SER A 195 -11.53 21.05 3.91
N LEU A 196 -11.64 21.75 2.78
CA LEU A 196 -12.45 21.32 1.65
C LEU A 196 -12.00 19.96 1.08
N VAL A 197 -10.69 19.72 1.00
CA VAL A 197 -10.15 18.42 0.55
C VAL A 197 -10.51 17.29 1.53
N LYS A 198 -10.51 17.58 2.84
CA LYS A 198 -10.98 16.62 3.85
C LYS A 198 -12.48 16.33 3.70
N ASP A 199 -13.31 17.35 3.54
CA ASP A 199 -14.77 17.21 3.36
C ASP A 199 -15.12 16.41 2.09
N PHE A 200 -14.41 16.69 1.00
CA PHE A 200 -14.44 15.89 -0.22
C PHE A 200 -14.14 14.42 0.07
N ALA A 201 -13.00 14.15 0.71
CA ALA A 201 -12.54 12.80 0.98
C ALA A 201 -13.48 12.03 1.92
N GLU A 202 -14.06 12.67 2.93
CA GLU A 202 -15.06 12.06 3.81
C GLU A 202 -16.36 11.70 3.08
N THR A 203 -16.77 12.54 2.12
CA THR A 203 -17.94 12.29 1.27
C THR A 203 -17.66 11.11 0.35
N ALA A 204 -16.53 11.14 -0.37
CA ALA A 204 -16.11 10.07 -1.25
C ALA A 204 -15.98 8.74 -0.49
N ALA A 205 -15.39 8.73 0.71
CA ALA A 205 -15.23 7.52 1.51
C ALA A 205 -16.56 6.84 1.84
N LYS A 206 -17.62 7.61 2.13
CA LYS A 206 -18.96 7.08 2.38
C LYS A 206 -19.53 6.39 1.14
N GLU A 207 -19.38 6.98 -0.03
CA GLU A 207 -19.84 6.42 -1.30
C GLU A 207 -19.06 5.15 -1.69
N TRP A 208 -17.75 5.16 -1.50
CA TRP A 208 -16.89 4.00 -1.73
C TRP A 208 -17.29 2.82 -0.84
N ARG A 209 -17.53 3.06 0.46
CA ARG A 209 -18.03 2.01 1.36
C ARG A 209 -19.43 1.54 0.96
N ALA A 210 -20.32 2.44 0.55
CA ALA A 210 -21.67 2.07 0.12
C ALA A 210 -21.66 1.17 -1.13
N SER A 211 -20.67 1.32 -2.01
CA SER A 211 -20.45 0.44 -3.17
C SER A 211 -19.62 -0.81 -2.86
N GLY A 212 -19.13 -0.98 -1.63
CA GLY A 212 -18.30 -2.13 -1.22
C GLY A 212 -16.81 -2.00 -1.54
N ILE A 213 -16.34 -0.86 -2.03
CA ILE A 213 -14.91 -0.63 -2.29
C ILE A 213 -14.23 -0.13 -1.02
N ARG A 214 -13.20 -0.85 -0.56
CA ARG A 214 -12.55 -0.61 0.73
C ARG A 214 -11.11 -0.12 0.63
N LYS A 215 -10.60 0.07 -0.60
CA LYS A 215 -9.24 0.54 -0.84
C LYS A 215 -9.09 1.42 -2.08
N VAL A 216 -8.45 2.58 -1.92
CA VAL A 216 -8.07 3.50 -3.00
C VAL A 216 -6.62 3.27 -3.42
N TYR A 217 -6.38 3.22 -4.73
CA TYR A 217 -5.08 3.31 -5.38
C TYR A 217 -4.77 4.76 -5.77
N GLY A 218 -4.30 5.53 -4.81
CA GLY A 218 -4.13 6.97 -4.89
C GLY A 218 -4.54 7.60 -3.56
N TYR A 219 -4.38 8.89 -3.36
CA TYR A 219 -3.92 9.89 -4.33
C TYR A 219 -2.40 9.88 -4.52
N THR A 220 -1.91 10.60 -5.53
CA THR A 220 -0.46 10.71 -5.71
C THR A 220 0.15 11.81 -4.83
N ALA A 221 1.19 11.45 -4.09
CA ALA A 221 2.10 12.32 -3.36
C ALA A 221 3.27 12.81 -4.24
N ASP A 222 3.26 12.52 -5.54
CA ASP A 222 4.25 13.06 -6.47
C ASP A 222 4.15 14.60 -6.56
N ILE A 223 5.29 15.26 -6.76
CA ILE A 223 5.39 16.70 -7.01
C ILE A 223 5.65 16.93 -8.49
N ALA A 224 4.87 17.81 -9.12
CA ALA A 224 4.99 18.16 -10.54
C ALA A 224 6.21 19.06 -10.82
N THR A 225 7.42 18.50 -10.72
CA THR A 225 8.68 19.25 -10.94
C THR A 225 9.06 19.40 -12.42
N ASP A 226 8.58 18.52 -13.29
CA ASP A 226 8.80 18.59 -14.74
C ASP A 226 7.46 18.79 -15.46
N PRO A 227 7.24 19.93 -16.14
CA PRO A 227 6.00 20.22 -16.86
C PRO A 227 5.76 19.33 -18.09
N LEU A 228 6.77 18.59 -18.56
CA LEU A 228 6.61 17.62 -19.65
C LEU A 228 6.00 16.30 -19.18
N TRP A 229 5.98 16.05 -17.87
CA TRP A 229 5.45 14.81 -17.34
C TRP A 229 3.96 14.69 -17.60
N ALA A 230 3.55 13.61 -18.26
CA ALA A 230 2.17 13.40 -18.69
C ALA A 230 1.16 13.10 -17.57
N ARG A 231 1.57 13.13 -16.29
CA ARG A 231 0.71 12.79 -15.14
C ARG A 231 0.56 13.91 -14.11
N ILE A 232 0.86 15.15 -14.51
CA ILE A 232 0.79 16.30 -13.61
C ILE A 232 -0.63 16.50 -13.08
N GLU A 233 -1.65 16.15 -13.87
CA GLU A 233 -3.07 16.23 -13.48
C GLU A 233 -3.43 15.35 -12.28
N ASP A 234 -2.69 14.26 -12.05
CA ASP A 234 -2.88 13.36 -10.92
C ASP A 234 -2.38 14.00 -9.60
N THR A 235 -1.50 15.01 -9.67
CA THR A 235 -0.81 15.59 -8.50
C THR A 235 -1.60 16.69 -7.81
N PHE A 236 -1.21 17.03 -6.57
CA PHE A 236 -1.63 18.26 -5.92
C PHE A 236 -0.74 19.47 -6.25
N GLY A 237 0.02 19.40 -7.36
CA GLY A 237 0.81 20.49 -7.92
C GLY A 237 2.31 20.43 -7.64
N GLU A 238 2.98 21.55 -7.87
CA GLU A 238 4.44 21.68 -7.84
C GLU A 238 5.01 22.11 -6.46
N GLN A 239 4.16 22.55 -5.53
CA GLN A 239 4.58 23.11 -4.23
C GLN A 239 4.52 22.03 -3.14
N PRO A 240 5.66 21.57 -2.57
CA PRO A 240 5.67 20.49 -1.60
C PRO A 240 4.84 20.76 -0.35
N GLU A 241 4.83 21.99 0.16
CA GLU A 241 4.07 22.36 1.35
C GLU A 241 2.55 22.23 1.10
N LEU A 242 2.06 22.82 0.01
CA LEU A 242 0.66 22.74 -0.38
C LEU A 242 0.24 21.28 -0.63
N ALA A 243 1.03 20.54 -1.42
CA ALA A 243 0.74 19.15 -1.72
C ALA A 243 0.76 18.27 -0.46
N SER A 244 1.62 18.56 0.51
CA SER A 244 1.68 17.86 1.81
C SER A 244 0.40 18.08 2.62
N GLU A 245 -0.13 19.31 2.65
CA GLU A 245 -1.40 19.61 3.31
C GLU A 245 -2.57 18.87 2.64
N MET A 246 -2.61 18.82 1.31
CA MET A 246 -3.66 18.10 0.57
C MET A 246 -3.58 16.60 0.78
N ILE A 247 -2.37 16.02 0.72
CA ILE A 247 -2.15 14.59 0.95
C ILE A 247 -2.54 14.19 2.37
N TYR A 248 -2.16 14.98 3.37
CA TYR A 248 -2.56 14.71 4.75
C TYR A 248 -4.09 14.66 4.89
N ASN A 249 -4.79 15.65 4.33
CA ASN A 249 -6.24 15.79 4.50
C ASN A 249 -7.05 14.79 3.67
N VAL A 250 -6.61 14.45 2.47
CA VAL A 250 -7.27 13.40 1.67
C VAL A 250 -7.15 12.04 2.36
N ILE A 251 -6.00 11.73 2.97
CA ILE A 251 -5.82 10.50 3.76
C ILE A 251 -6.71 10.51 4.99
N LYS A 252 -6.76 11.62 5.74
CA LYS A 252 -7.61 11.73 6.92
C LYS A 252 -9.10 11.65 6.59
N GLY A 253 -9.55 12.15 5.44
CA GLY A 253 -10.95 12.03 5.05
C GLY A 253 -11.35 10.61 4.63
N PHE A 254 -10.47 9.88 3.93
CA PHE A 254 -10.74 8.49 3.55
C PHE A 254 -10.58 7.50 4.70
N GLN A 255 -9.52 7.65 5.50
CA GLN A 255 -9.17 6.70 6.54
C GLN A 255 -9.71 7.07 7.93
N GLY A 256 -10.05 8.34 8.18
CA GLY A 256 -10.26 8.85 9.52
C GLY A 256 -8.95 9.06 10.28
N ASP A 257 -9.05 9.29 11.60
CA ASP A 257 -7.87 9.49 12.43
C ASP A 257 -7.05 8.22 12.62
N GLU A 258 -7.75 7.09 12.71
CA GLU A 258 -7.23 5.74 12.75
C GLU A 258 -8.04 4.86 11.80
N LEU A 259 -7.37 3.87 11.19
CA LEU A 259 -8.04 2.94 10.29
C LEU A 259 -9.07 2.09 11.05
N GLY A 260 -10.32 2.11 10.59
CA GLY A 260 -11.44 1.44 11.24
C GLY A 260 -12.51 0.95 10.26
N LYS A 261 -13.63 0.47 10.81
CA LYS A 261 -14.77 -0.06 10.02
C LYS A 261 -15.42 0.97 9.10
N ASP A 262 -15.35 2.24 9.46
CA ASP A 262 -15.91 3.36 8.70
C ASP A 262 -14.84 4.01 7.80
N SER A 263 -13.73 3.30 7.54
CA SER A 263 -12.63 3.77 6.71
C SER A 263 -12.61 3.09 5.34
N VAL A 264 -11.98 3.78 4.39
CA VAL A 264 -11.48 3.22 3.13
C VAL A 264 -9.96 3.42 3.16
N ALA A 265 -9.20 2.34 3.03
CA ALA A 265 -7.75 2.42 3.10
C ALA A 265 -7.16 3.11 1.87
N ILE A 266 -6.05 3.85 2.04
CA ILE A 266 -5.34 4.50 0.95
C ILE A 266 -3.99 3.81 0.72
N THR A 267 -3.69 3.51 -0.56
CA THR A 267 -2.32 3.37 -1.04
C THR A 267 -1.86 4.69 -1.66
N VAL A 268 -1.00 5.43 -0.95
CA VAL A 268 -0.37 6.63 -1.53
C VAL A 268 0.73 6.23 -2.50
N LYS A 269 0.92 7.00 -3.57
CA LYS A 269 1.85 6.69 -4.66
C LYS A 269 2.51 7.98 -5.22
N HIS A 270 3.56 7.96 -6.02
CA HIS A 270 4.45 6.82 -6.23
C HIS A 270 5.80 7.09 -5.56
N PHE A 271 6.11 6.35 -4.50
CA PHE A 271 7.34 6.55 -3.73
C PHE A 271 8.59 6.24 -4.57
N PRO A 272 9.68 7.04 -4.46
CA PRO A 272 9.88 8.19 -3.59
C PRO A 272 9.55 9.56 -4.23
N GLY A 273 8.84 9.58 -5.35
CA GLY A 273 8.40 10.79 -6.05
C GLY A 273 8.63 10.75 -7.56
N GLY A 274 7.58 10.48 -8.32
CA GLY A 274 7.68 10.27 -9.77
C GLY A 274 7.99 11.50 -10.62
N GLY A 275 7.71 12.72 -10.15
CA GLY A 275 7.64 13.88 -11.05
C GLY A 275 8.95 14.41 -11.65
N ALA A 276 10.11 13.93 -11.20
CA ALA A 276 11.37 14.18 -11.89
C ALA A 276 11.53 13.18 -13.03
N ARG A 277 11.25 13.60 -14.28
CA ARG A 277 11.27 12.73 -15.46
C ARG A 277 12.34 13.17 -16.45
N ASP A 278 12.93 12.22 -17.14
CA ASP A 278 13.76 12.53 -18.31
C ASP A 278 12.85 12.76 -19.51
N ASN A 279 12.87 13.97 -20.07
CA ASN A 279 12.01 14.42 -21.17
C ASN A 279 10.51 14.16 -20.97
N GLY A 280 10.02 14.17 -19.72
CA GLY A 280 8.61 13.89 -19.40
C GLY A 280 8.13 12.45 -19.69
N LEU A 281 9.03 11.54 -20.08
CA LEU A 281 8.66 10.22 -20.60
C LEU A 281 8.06 9.33 -19.51
N ASP A 282 7.20 8.39 -19.92
CA ASP A 282 6.51 7.49 -19.01
C ASP A 282 7.37 6.25 -18.66
N PRO A 283 7.49 5.86 -17.38
CA PRO A 283 8.38 4.78 -16.93
C PRO A 283 7.87 3.37 -17.19
N HIS A 284 6.68 3.20 -17.76
CA HIS A 284 6.24 1.92 -18.32
C HIS A 284 7.05 1.56 -19.59
N PHE A 285 7.74 2.52 -20.19
CA PHE A 285 8.54 2.31 -21.38
C PHE A 285 10.04 2.43 -21.08
N VAL A 286 10.85 1.78 -21.93
CA VAL A 286 12.31 1.69 -21.74
C VAL A 286 12.98 3.07 -21.80
N GLU A 287 12.38 4.01 -22.52
CA GLU A 287 12.84 5.38 -22.69
C GLU A 287 12.64 6.21 -21.40
N GLY A 288 11.66 5.85 -20.56
CA GLY A 288 11.38 6.50 -19.28
C GLY A 288 11.82 5.72 -18.05
N LYS A 289 12.57 4.63 -18.16
CA LYS A 289 12.77 3.71 -17.02
C LYS A 289 13.52 4.25 -15.79
N PHE A 290 14.11 5.45 -15.84
CA PHE A 290 14.85 6.05 -14.72
C PHE A 290 14.26 7.39 -14.23
N ASN A 291 14.60 7.77 -13.01
CA ASN A 291 14.29 9.06 -12.38
C ASN A 291 15.60 9.83 -12.11
N PRO A 292 15.85 10.97 -12.79
CA PRO A 292 17.16 11.64 -12.81
C PRO A 292 17.47 12.62 -11.66
N TYR A 293 16.57 12.90 -10.72
CA TYR A 293 16.72 13.93 -9.65
C TYR A 293 17.94 14.88 -9.80
N PRO A 294 17.91 15.83 -10.76
CA PRO A 294 19.13 16.40 -11.34
C PRO A 294 19.81 17.46 -10.45
N THR A 295 19.18 17.83 -9.34
CA THR A 295 19.70 18.80 -8.38
C THR A 295 20.07 18.09 -7.09
N GLU A 296 21.20 18.45 -6.49
CA GLU A 296 21.70 17.89 -5.24
C GLU A 296 20.63 17.97 -4.13
N GLY A 297 20.34 16.83 -3.50
CA GLY A 297 19.33 16.71 -2.44
C GLY A 297 17.88 16.97 -2.85
N SER A 298 17.57 17.10 -4.15
CA SER A 298 16.22 17.44 -4.60
C SER A 298 15.15 16.40 -4.29
N LEU A 299 15.51 15.11 -4.27
CA LEU A 299 14.65 14.02 -3.82
C LEU A 299 14.14 14.30 -2.40
N LEU A 300 15.06 14.52 -1.45
CA LEU A 300 14.75 14.74 -0.04
C LEU A 300 14.02 16.07 0.18
N LYS A 301 14.39 17.11 -0.58
CA LYS A 301 13.84 18.46 -0.44
C LYS A 301 12.43 18.58 -1.01
N TYR A 302 12.18 18.06 -2.20
CA TYR A 302 10.91 18.31 -2.91
C TYR A 302 9.96 17.12 -2.84
N HIS A 303 10.45 15.89 -2.98
CA HIS A 303 9.57 14.72 -3.17
C HIS A 303 9.22 13.99 -1.87
N ILE A 304 10.13 13.93 -0.90
CA ILE A 304 9.87 13.27 0.39
C ILE A 304 8.87 13.98 1.33
N PRO A 305 8.71 15.32 1.35
CA PRO A 305 7.78 15.98 2.27
C PRO A 305 6.33 15.46 2.23
N THR A 306 5.80 15.17 1.04
CA THR A 306 4.44 14.64 0.87
C THR A 306 4.28 13.21 1.43
N PHE A 307 5.31 12.37 1.31
CA PHE A 307 5.31 11.05 1.93
C PHE A 307 5.42 11.14 3.46
N LYS A 308 6.18 12.10 4.01
CA LYS A 308 6.18 12.39 5.45
C LYS A 308 4.79 12.82 5.93
N ALA A 309 4.10 13.64 5.16
CA ALA A 309 2.72 14.03 5.45
C ALA A 309 1.77 12.82 5.40
N ALA A 310 1.90 11.94 4.41
CA ALA A 310 1.12 10.72 4.31
C ALA A 310 1.35 9.77 5.50
N ILE A 311 2.60 9.56 5.90
CA ILE A 311 2.96 8.74 7.07
C ILE A 311 2.39 9.38 8.35
N SER A 312 2.50 10.69 8.50
CA SER A 312 1.95 11.43 9.65
C SER A 312 0.42 11.36 9.70
N ALA A 313 -0.25 11.24 8.55
CA ALA A 313 -1.70 11.03 8.45
C ALA A 313 -2.11 9.58 8.77
N GLY A 314 -1.16 8.66 8.92
CA GLY A 314 -1.41 7.25 9.19
C GLY A 314 -1.77 6.43 7.94
N VAL A 315 -1.20 6.76 6.77
CA VAL A 315 -1.48 6.04 5.52
C VAL A 315 -1.29 4.53 5.65
N SER A 316 -2.24 3.75 5.12
CA SER A 316 -2.26 2.30 5.27
C SER A 316 -1.22 1.58 4.40
N SER A 317 -1.01 2.07 3.17
CA SER A 317 -0.01 1.51 2.26
C SER A 317 0.67 2.56 1.39
N VAL A 318 1.87 2.23 0.90
CA VAL A 318 2.67 3.05 -0.03
C VAL A 318 2.99 2.23 -1.27
N MET A 319 2.91 2.84 -2.45
CA MET A 319 3.26 2.23 -3.72
C MET A 319 4.53 2.86 -4.30
N PRO A 320 5.61 2.10 -4.52
CA PRO A 320 6.79 2.59 -5.22
C PRO A 320 6.53 2.81 -6.71
N TYR A 321 7.24 3.77 -7.31
CA TYR A 321 7.13 4.08 -8.74
C TYR A 321 7.82 3.02 -9.61
N TYR A 322 7.47 2.96 -10.89
CA TYR A 322 8.03 2.00 -11.86
C TYR A 322 9.53 2.16 -12.06
N ALA A 323 9.99 3.40 -12.12
CA ALA A 323 11.36 3.75 -12.49
C ALA A 323 12.41 3.25 -11.49
N PHE A 324 13.69 3.37 -11.85
CA PHE A 324 14.82 3.21 -10.94
C PHE A 324 15.54 4.55 -10.70
N PRO A 325 16.24 4.72 -9.57
CA PRO A 325 17.09 5.89 -9.32
C PRO A 325 18.39 5.81 -10.12
N SER A 326 18.83 6.91 -10.75
CA SER A 326 20.01 6.91 -11.63
C SER A 326 21.29 7.40 -10.94
N ASN A 327 22.40 6.69 -11.13
CA ASN A 327 23.74 7.08 -10.64
C ASN A 327 24.43 8.12 -11.54
N THR A 328 23.86 8.48 -12.70
CA THR A 328 24.35 9.58 -13.53
C THR A 328 23.75 10.93 -13.12
N SER A 329 22.98 10.93 -12.03
CA SER A 329 22.26 12.07 -11.48
C SER A 329 23.04 12.75 -10.36
N ALA A 330 22.51 13.84 -9.81
CA ALA A 330 23.13 14.50 -8.67
C ALA A 330 23.03 13.65 -7.39
N ASP A 331 23.95 13.89 -6.44
CA ASP A 331 23.91 13.27 -5.10
C ASP A 331 22.63 13.70 -4.35
N GLN A 332 21.85 12.73 -3.87
CA GLN A 332 20.61 12.99 -3.13
C GLN A 332 20.78 13.02 -1.61
N GLY A 333 22.01 12.95 -1.11
CA GLY A 333 22.32 12.94 0.33
C GLY A 333 21.91 11.66 1.04
N LEU A 334 21.65 10.58 0.29
CA LEU A 334 21.34 9.26 0.83
C LEU A 334 22.62 8.42 1.01
N PRO A 335 22.63 7.44 1.94
CA PRO A 335 23.73 6.49 2.07
C PRO A 335 24.08 5.83 0.75
N TRP A 336 25.37 5.69 0.47
CA TRP A 336 25.86 5.12 -0.78
C TRP A 336 25.70 3.60 -0.81
N TYR A 337 25.16 3.08 -1.91
CA TYR A 337 25.03 1.65 -2.15
C TYR A 337 26.38 0.94 -2.30
N SER A 338 27.34 1.58 -2.97
CA SER A 338 28.72 1.09 -3.11
C SER A 338 29.72 2.25 -3.17
N GLU A 339 31.02 1.96 -3.22
CA GLU A 339 32.09 2.97 -3.25
C GLU A 339 31.90 4.04 -4.34
N ASN A 340 31.32 3.65 -5.48
CA ASN A 340 31.18 4.52 -6.66
C ASN A 340 29.73 4.68 -7.13
N GLN A 341 28.75 4.19 -6.37
CA GLN A 341 27.33 4.27 -6.73
C GLN A 341 26.50 4.68 -5.52
N GLN A 342 25.74 5.77 -5.66
CA GLN A 342 24.77 6.15 -4.63
C GLN A 342 23.63 5.12 -4.56
N PHE A 343 23.16 4.62 -5.69
CA PHE A 343 22.02 3.73 -5.77
C PHE A 343 22.34 2.36 -6.37
N GLU A 344 21.61 1.33 -5.93
CA GLU A 344 21.35 0.16 -6.76
C GLU A 344 20.35 0.57 -7.86
N GLU A 345 20.74 0.53 -9.14
CA GLU A 345 19.89 0.94 -10.27
C GLU A 345 18.86 -0.14 -10.64
N VAL A 346 18.00 -0.46 -9.67
CA VAL A 346 16.83 -1.34 -9.83
C VAL A 346 15.56 -0.57 -9.55
N GLY A 347 14.44 -1.01 -10.14
CA GLY A 347 13.14 -0.38 -9.96
C GLY A 347 12.81 -0.16 -8.48
N PHE A 348 12.10 0.92 -8.15
CA PHE A 348 11.90 1.32 -6.76
C PHE A 348 11.23 0.25 -5.89
N ALA A 349 10.39 -0.59 -6.48
CA ALA A 349 9.74 -1.73 -5.81
C ALA A 349 10.70 -2.91 -5.47
N LEU A 350 11.93 -2.87 -5.99
CA LEU A 350 13.02 -3.85 -5.77
C LEU A 350 14.18 -3.27 -4.95
N ASN A 351 14.12 -1.98 -4.59
CA ASN A 351 15.24 -1.24 -4.03
C ASN A 351 15.16 -1.20 -2.50
N LYS A 352 16.04 -1.97 -1.83
CA LYS A 352 16.07 -2.12 -0.37
C LYS A 352 16.43 -0.85 0.37
N ALA A 353 17.38 -0.06 -0.16
CA ALA A 353 17.79 1.20 0.46
C ALA A 353 16.62 2.20 0.52
N LEU A 354 15.80 2.26 -0.52
CA LEU A 354 14.66 3.16 -0.56
C LEU A 354 13.44 2.64 0.22
N ILE A 355 13.12 1.35 0.12
CA ILE A 355 11.95 0.78 0.82
C ILE A 355 12.24 0.52 2.30
N THR A 356 13.30 -0.22 2.60
CA THR A 356 13.59 -0.65 3.97
C THR A 356 14.28 0.47 4.74
N ASP A 357 15.38 1.00 4.22
CA ASP A 357 16.21 1.92 5.01
C ASP A 357 15.58 3.31 5.09
N LEU A 358 15.19 3.90 3.96
CA LEU A 358 14.55 5.22 3.91
C LEU A 358 13.09 5.18 4.36
N LEU A 359 12.19 4.49 3.62
CA LEU A 359 10.75 4.56 3.89
C LEU A 359 10.38 3.99 5.27
N ARG A 360 10.86 2.79 5.62
CA ARG A 360 10.52 2.16 6.91
C ARG A 360 11.43 2.61 8.05
N GLY A 361 12.74 2.71 7.81
CA GLY A 361 13.73 3.09 8.80
C GLY A 361 13.66 4.57 9.16
N GLU A 362 14.10 5.44 8.25
CA GLU A 362 14.21 6.88 8.52
C GLU A 362 12.86 7.60 8.58
N LEU A 363 11.93 7.31 7.66
CA LEU A 363 10.62 7.96 7.60
C LEU A 363 9.59 7.32 8.54
N GLY A 364 9.88 6.12 9.06
CA GLY A 364 9.06 5.48 10.08
C GLY A 364 7.73 4.87 9.59
N PHE A 365 7.59 4.61 8.28
CA PHE A 365 6.36 4.01 7.73
C PHE A 365 6.05 2.63 8.33
N LYS A 366 4.81 2.43 8.79
CA LYS A 366 4.35 1.22 9.50
C LYS A 366 3.39 0.33 8.70
N GLY A 367 2.89 0.79 7.55
CA GLY A 367 1.99 0.02 6.70
C GLY A 367 2.72 -0.98 5.80
N TYR A 368 2.03 -1.44 4.75
CA TYR A 368 2.65 -2.30 3.74
C TYR A 368 3.02 -1.57 2.45
N VAL A 369 3.97 -2.16 1.73
CA VAL A 369 4.42 -1.68 0.43
C VAL A 369 3.76 -2.51 -0.66
N ASN A 370 3.11 -1.81 -1.59
CA ASN A 370 2.34 -2.36 -2.70
C ASN A 370 3.08 -2.06 -4.00
N SER A 371 3.54 -3.05 -4.76
CA SER A 371 4.15 -2.72 -6.06
C SER A 371 3.14 -2.07 -6.99
N ASP A 372 3.58 -1.21 -7.91
CA ASP A 372 2.73 -0.81 -9.02
C ASP A 372 2.53 -1.99 -10.01
N THR A 373 1.55 -1.86 -10.91
CA THR A 373 1.07 -2.94 -11.79
C THR A 373 2.13 -3.34 -12.80
N GLY A 374 2.76 -4.50 -12.60
CA GLY A 374 3.80 -5.01 -13.51
C GLY A 374 5.23 -4.51 -13.22
N ALA A 375 5.42 -3.68 -12.18
CA ALA A 375 6.73 -3.16 -11.76
C ALA A 375 7.72 -4.25 -11.31
N ILE A 376 7.22 -5.44 -10.93
CA ILE A 376 8.04 -6.62 -10.58
C ILE A 376 8.04 -7.68 -11.70
N GLY A 377 7.23 -7.48 -12.75
CA GLY A 377 7.11 -8.40 -13.88
C GLY A 377 7.93 -7.93 -15.10
N ASN A 378 7.22 -7.39 -16.10
CA ASN A 378 7.79 -6.91 -17.34
C ASN A 378 8.63 -5.64 -17.16
N ASN A 379 8.29 -4.81 -16.18
CA ASN A 379 8.93 -3.54 -15.90
C ASN A 379 9.84 -3.60 -14.66
N ALA A 380 10.36 -4.78 -14.35
CA ALA A 380 11.35 -4.99 -13.30
C ALA A 380 12.73 -4.43 -13.74
N TRP A 381 12.81 -3.11 -13.93
CA TRP A 381 14.00 -2.44 -14.44
C TRP A 381 15.22 -2.72 -13.56
N GLY A 382 16.36 -2.99 -14.19
CA GLY A 382 17.60 -3.41 -13.53
C GLY A 382 17.60 -4.87 -13.04
N ALA A 383 16.48 -5.58 -13.16
CA ALA A 383 16.30 -6.97 -12.78
C ALA A 383 15.73 -7.84 -13.92
N GLU A 384 15.81 -7.36 -15.17
CA GLU A 384 15.18 -7.98 -16.33
C GLU A 384 15.67 -9.41 -16.58
N GLY A 385 16.95 -9.68 -16.26
CA GLY A 385 17.59 -10.99 -16.42
C GLY A 385 17.26 -12.02 -15.33
N LEU A 386 16.52 -11.65 -14.29
CA LEU A 386 16.12 -12.56 -13.21
C LEU A 386 14.89 -13.40 -13.61
N THR A 387 14.79 -14.62 -13.07
CA THR A 387 13.55 -15.42 -13.19
C THR A 387 12.40 -14.78 -12.39
N PRO A 388 11.14 -15.13 -12.65
CA PRO A 388 10.00 -14.66 -11.85
C PRO A 388 10.18 -14.90 -10.34
N GLU A 389 10.65 -16.08 -9.94
CA GLU A 389 10.94 -16.43 -8.54
C GLU A 389 11.98 -15.48 -7.93
N GLN A 390 13.05 -15.19 -8.66
CA GLN A 390 14.12 -14.30 -8.20
C GLN A 390 13.64 -12.85 -8.11
N LYS A 391 12.83 -12.36 -9.07
CA LYS A 391 12.24 -11.01 -9.02
C LYS A 391 11.32 -10.86 -7.81
N PHE A 392 10.48 -11.85 -7.55
CA PHE A 392 9.54 -11.83 -6.43
C PHE A 392 10.28 -11.92 -5.09
N ALA A 393 11.25 -12.82 -4.98
CA ALA A 393 12.11 -12.92 -3.80
C ALA A 393 12.85 -11.60 -3.51
N LYS A 394 13.44 -10.97 -4.53
CA LYS A 394 14.13 -9.68 -4.39
C LYS A 394 13.18 -8.57 -3.94
N ALA A 395 11.99 -8.47 -4.53
CA ALA A 395 10.99 -7.47 -4.14
C ALA A 395 10.56 -7.65 -2.67
N ILE A 396 10.30 -8.89 -2.27
CA ILE A 396 9.85 -9.22 -0.91
C ILE A 396 10.97 -8.99 0.11
N ASP A 397 12.22 -9.35 -0.20
CA ASP A 397 13.36 -9.06 0.69
C ASP A 397 13.66 -7.56 0.80
N ALA A 398 13.44 -6.79 -0.28
CA ALA A 398 13.56 -5.34 -0.27
C ALA A 398 12.49 -4.66 0.59
N GLY A 399 11.37 -5.36 0.87
CA GLY A 399 10.29 -4.90 1.75
C GLY A 399 8.93 -4.66 1.05
N THR A 400 8.80 -5.03 -0.23
CA THR A 400 7.51 -5.06 -0.95
C THR A 400 6.67 -6.24 -0.46
N ASN A 401 5.44 -5.99 -0.01
CA ASN A 401 4.61 -7.01 0.64
C ASN A 401 3.54 -7.61 -0.27
N ILE A 402 3.13 -6.88 -1.31
CA ILE A 402 2.09 -7.32 -2.24
C ILE A 402 2.44 -6.89 -3.67
N ILE A 403 2.26 -7.80 -4.62
CA ILE A 403 2.68 -7.64 -6.02
C ILE A 403 1.46 -7.42 -6.91
N SER A 404 1.38 -6.25 -7.54
CA SER A 404 0.31 -5.90 -8.48
C SER A 404 0.62 -6.34 -9.91
N GLY A 405 -0.42 -6.78 -10.62
CA GLY A 405 -0.31 -7.22 -12.01
C GLY A 405 0.18 -8.65 -12.16
N ALA A 406 0.11 -9.46 -11.10
CA ALA A 406 0.46 -10.87 -11.10
C ALA A 406 -0.75 -11.70 -10.64
N SER A 407 -1.06 -12.76 -11.38
CA SER A 407 -2.17 -13.67 -11.09
C SER A 407 -1.72 -15.05 -10.64
N ASP A 408 -0.45 -15.42 -10.82
CA ASP A 408 0.07 -16.75 -10.46
C ASP A 408 0.89 -16.67 -9.17
N PRO A 409 0.49 -17.36 -8.08
CA PRO A 409 1.26 -17.39 -6.82
C PRO A 409 2.45 -18.35 -6.87
N THR A 410 2.56 -19.18 -7.92
CA THR A 410 3.63 -20.19 -8.06
C THR A 410 5.04 -19.62 -7.89
N PRO A 411 5.40 -18.43 -8.42
CA PRO A 411 6.73 -17.88 -8.22
C PRO A 411 7.09 -17.60 -6.75
N ILE A 412 6.14 -17.17 -5.91
CA ILE A 412 6.37 -16.99 -4.46
C ILE A 412 6.60 -18.36 -3.81
N ILE A 413 5.73 -19.32 -4.12
CA ILE A 413 5.78 -20.68 -3.56
C ILE A 413 7.11 -21.36 -3.92
N ASN A 414 7.52 -21.27 -5.17
CA ASN A 414 8.78 -21.83 -5.66
C ASN A 414 9.99 -21.11 -5.07
N ALA A 415 9.94 -19.78 -4.93
CA ALA A 415 11.01 -19.04 -4.29
C ALA A 415 11.26 -19.54 -2.86
N VAL A 416 10.20 -19.81 -2.09
CA VAL A 416 10.34 -20.38 -0.74
C VAL A 416 10.87 -21.82 -0.79
N LYS A 417 10.26 -22.69 -1.60
CA LYS A 417 10.66 -24.10 -1.70
C LYS A 417 12.10 -24.30 -2.16
N ASN A 418 12.61 -23.39 -3.00
CA ASN A 418 13.97 -23.42 -3.52
C ASN A 418 14.97 -22.62 -2.66
N GLY A 419 14.55 -22.06 -1.53
CA GLY A 419 15.43 -21.31 -0.62
C GLY A 419 15.86 -19.93 -1.14
N LEU A 420 15.18 -19.38 -2.15
CA LEU A 420 15.40 -18.01 -2.64
C LEU A 420 14.73 -16.96 -1.73
N LEU A 421 13.68 -17.36 -0.99
CA LEU A 421 12.92 -16.51 -0.08
C LEU A 421 12.65 -17.26 1.22
N ASP A 422 12.92 -16.62 2.36
CA ASP A 422 12.53 -17.17 3.67
C ASP A 422 11.00 -17.11 3.84
N GLU A 423 10.36 -18.21 4.24
CA GLU A 423 8.91 -18.23 4.51
C GLU A 423 8.53 -17.20 5.58
N LYS A 424 9.43 -16.87 6.51
CA LYS A 424 9.20 -15.81 7.49
C LYS A 424 8.92 -14.45 6.83
N LYS A 425 9.51 -14.16 5.67
CA LYS A 425 9.23 -12.92 4.91
C LYS A 425 7.83 -12.92 4.28
N VAL A 426 7.33 -14.10 3.93
CA VAL A 426 5.94 -14.29 3.50
C VAL A 426 4.99 -14.06 4.68
N ASP A 427 5.30 -14.62 5.85
CA ASP A 427 4.51 -14.40 7.09
C ASP A 427 4.47 -12.92 7.50
N GLU A 428 5.62 -12.24 7.46
CA GLU A 428 5.73 -10.80 7.73
C GLU A 428 4.84 -9.99 6.76
N SER A 429 4.85 -10.33 5.47
CA SER A 429 4.05 -9.63 4.45
C SER A 429 2.54 -9.84 4.65
N VAL A 430 2.11 -11.08 4.84
CA VAL A 430 0.69 -11.41 5.07
C VAL A 430 0.19 -10.82 6.39
N THR A 431 1.05 -10.69 7.41
CA THR A 431 0.70 -10.02 8.67
C THR A 431 0.24 -8.58 8.44
N PHE A 432 0.93 -7.80 7.59
CA PHE A 432 0.48 -6.44 7.28
C PHE A 432 -0.87 -6.43 6.53
N LEU A 433 -1.03 -7.32 5.55
CA LEU A 433 -2.26 -7.39 4.75
C LEU A 433 -3.47 -7.75 5.62
N LEU A 434 -3.35 -8.76 6.47
CA LEU A 434 -4.41 -9.17 7.40
C LEU A 434 -4.70 -8.10 8.46
N THR A 435 -3.67 -7.36 8.91
CA THR A 435 -3.86 -6.25 9.84
C THR A 435 -4.73 -5.15 9.24
N GLU A 436 -4.49 -4.73 8.00
CA GLU A 436 -5.35 -3.77 7.29
C GLU A 436 -6.79 -4.28 7.21
N MET A 437 -6.97 -5.53 6.75
CA MET A 437 -8.30 -6.14 6.59
C MET A 437 -9.09 -6.22 7.90
N MET A 438 -8.42 -6.60 9.00
CA MET A 438 -9.06 -6.68 10.32
C MET A 438 -9.36 -5.31 10.91
N LYS A 439 -8.48 -4.31 10.74
CA LYS A 439 -8.75 -2.92 11.16
C LYS A 439 -9.94 -2.33 10.40
N LEU A 440 -10.08 -2.65 9.12
CA LEU A 440 -11.24 -2.29 8.30
C LEU A 440 -12.53 -3.05 8.69
N GLY A 441 -12.46 -4.04 9.58
CA GLY A 441 -13.61 -4.83 10.02
C GLY A 441 -14.15 -5.82 8.98
N LEU A 442 -13.34 -6.19 7.97
CA LEU A 442 -13.79 -7.05 6.87
C LEU A 442 -14.10 -8.48 7.32
N PHE A 443 -13.48 -8.96 8.39
CA PHE A 443 -13.79 -10.29 8.94
C PHE A 443 -15.19 -10.35 9.57
N GLU A 444 -15.70 -9.20 10.01
CA GLU A 444 -17.02 -9.06 10.64
C GLU A 444 -18.10 -8.73 9.61
N ASN A 445 -17.84 -7.74 8.74
CA ASN A 445 -18.78 -7.26 7.73
C ASN A 445 -18.03 -6.75 6.47
N PRO A 446 -17.63 -7.65 5.56
CA PRO A 446 -16.82 -7.32 4.38
C PRO A 446 -17.57 -6.67 3.22
#